data_AF-A0A6A8LN87-F1
#
_entry.id   AF-A0A6A8LN87-F1
#
_cell.length_a   1.000
_cell.length_b   1.000
_cell.length_c   1.000
_cell.angle_alpha   90.00
_cell.angle_beta   90.00
_cell.angle_gamma   90.00
#
_symmetry.space_group_name_H-M   'P 1'
#
loop_
_entity.id
_entity.type
_entity.pdbx_description
1 polymer ?
#
loop_
_entity_poly.entity_id
_entity_poly.type
_entity_poly.pdbx_seq_one_letter_code
_entity_poly.pdbx_strand_id
1 'polypeptide(L)'
;MLVPKRVKHRREFRGKMRGEAKGGKEVTFGKYGLKALDSHWITNRQIEAARIAMTRYMKRGGKVWIKIFPHKSYTAKAIGVRMGSGKGATQPSGAPFPEPIRTP
;
A
#
# COMPACT_ATOMS: atom_id res chain seq x y z
N MET A 1 7.15 -8.02 4.55
CA MET A 1 7.05 -6.54 4.45
C MET A 1 7.64 -6.10 3.13
N LEU A 2 6.76 -5.69 2.22
CA LEU A 2 7.08 -5.20 0.88
C LEU A 2 7.66 -3.79 0.97
N VAL A 3 8.90 -3.59 0.52
CA VAL A 3 9.58 -2.28 0.52
C VAL A 3 10.36 -2.14 -0.78
N PRO A 4 10.35 -0.98 -1.44
CA PRO A 4 11.16 -0.75 -2.63
C PRO A 4 12.66 -0.79 -2.27
N LYS A 5 13.45 -1.55 -3.05
CA LYS A 5 14.89 -1.72 -2.82
C LYS A 5 15.67 -0.40 -2.94
N ARG A 6 15.31 0.45 -3.89
CA ARG A 6 15.93 1.76 -4.12
C ARG A 6 14.86 2.76 -4.53
N VAL A 7 14.86 3.94 -3.91
CA VAL A 7 13.97 5.06 -4.26
C VAL A 7 14.78 6.29 -4.63
N LYS A 8 14.36 7.01 -5.67
CA LYS A 8 15.03 8.26 -6.11
C LYS A 8 14.83 9.38 -5.08
N HIS A 9 13.62 9.50 -4.53
CA HIS A 9 13.28 10.47 -3.50
C HIS A 9 12.69 9.77 -2.28
N ARG A 10 13.27 10.03 -1.10
CA ARG A 10 12.82 9.39 0.15
C ARG A 10 11.60 10.09 0.79
N ARG A 11 11.28 11.31 0.36
CA ARG A 11 10.25 12.17 0.96
C ARG A 11 9.35 12.77 -0.10
N GLU A 12 8.26 12.08 -0.43
CA GLU A 12 7.35 12.51 -1.48
C GLU A 12 6.12 13.26 -0.94
N PHE A 13 5.47 14.05 -1.79
CA PHE A 13 4.17 14.62 -1.46
C PHE A 13 3.10 13.51 -1.46
N ARG A 14 2.12 13.59 -0.55
CA ARG A 14 1.07 12.58 -0.42
C ARG A 14 0.23 12.47 -1.71
N GLY A 15 0.02 13.59 -2.40
CA GLY A 15 -0.82 13.66 -3.59
C GLY A 15 -2.31 13.59 -3.25
N LYS A 16 -3.16 13.58 -4.29
CA LYS A 16 -4.63 13.53 -4.16
C LYS A 16 -5.15 12.21 -4.73
N MET A 17 -6.15 11.63 -4.06
CA MET A 17 -6.82 10.39 -4.48
C MET A 17 -8.11 10.70 -5.25
N ARG A 18 -8.03 11.61 -6.22
CA ARG A 18 -9.17 11.98 -7.05
C ARG A 18 -9.20 11.16 -8.34
N GLY A 19 -10.40 10.80 -8.78
CA GLY A 19 -10.69 10.12 -10.04
C GLY A 19 -10.52 8.61 -9.98
N GLU A 20 -10.80 7.97 -11.12
CA GLU A 20 -10.81 6.52 -11.27
C GLU A 20 -9.41 5.89 -11.29
N ALA A 21 -9.40 4.56 -11.13
CA ALA A 21 -8.24 3.72 -11.31
C ALA A 21 -7.75 3.79 -12.76
N LYS A 22 -6.47 4.08 -12.94
CA LYS A 22 -5.84 4.18 -14.26
C LYS A 22 -5.74 2.85 -15.00
N GLY A 23 -5.84 1.72 -14.29
CA GLY A 23 -5.69 0.38 -14.87
C GLY A 23 -5.87 -0.71 -13.83
N GLY A 24 -5.85 -1.97 -14.28
CA GLY A 24 -6.04 -3.13 -13.40
C GLY A 24 -7.49 -3.35 -12.97
N LYS A 25 -8.46 -2.83 -13.74
CA LYS A 25 -9.91 -2.99 -13.48
C LYS A 25 -10.41 -4.42 -13.71
N GLU A 26 -9.63 -5.24 -14.41
CA GLU A 26 -9.97 -6.61 -14.79
C GLU A 26 -9.03 -7.66 -14.15
N VAL A 27 -9.54 -8.90 -14.08
CA VAL A 27 -8.80 -10.06 -13.57
C VAL A 27 -7.89 -10.58 -14.69
N THR A 28 -6.60 -10.28 -14.56
CA THR A 28 -5.58 -10.71 -15.53
C THR A 28 -5.00 -12.08 -15.22
N PHE A 29 -5.05 -12.51 -13.95
CA PHE A 29 -4.46 -13.76 -13.49
C PHE A 29 -5.43 -14.50 -12.57
N GLY A 30 -5.52 -15.81 -12.76
CA GLY A 30 -6.41 -16.67 -11.99
C GLY A 30 -7.85 -16.65 -12.50
N LYS A 31 -8.74 -17.35 -11.78
CA LYS A 31 -10.18 -17.44 -12.12
C LYS A 31 -11.03 -16.44 -11.34
N TYR A 32 -10.54 -15.94 -10.20
CA TYR A 32 -11.27 -15.06 -9.30
C TYR A 32 -10.39 -13.89 -8.89
N GLY A 33 -11.02 -12.74 -8.61
CA GLY A 33 -10.33 -11.53 -8.19
C GLY A 33 -11.16 -10.68 -7.23
N LEU A 34 -10.48 -9.83 -6.47
CA LEU A 34 -11.10 -8.92 -5.51
C LEU A 34 -10.94 -7.47 -6.01
N LYS A 35 -12.06 -6.77 -6.16
CA LYS A 35 -12.13 -5.39 -6.67
C LYS A 35 -12.51 -4.44 -5.55
N ALA A 36 -11.78 -3.34 -5.42
CA ALA A 36 -12.14 -2.29 -4.47
C ALA A 36 -13.30 -1.45 -5.03
N LEU A 37 -14.28 -1.17 -4.17
CA LEU A 37 -15.41 -0.28 -4.49
C LEU A 37 -15.17 1.15 -4.00
N ASP A 38 -14.25 1.34 -3.06
CA ASP A 38 -13.91 2.63 -2.47
C ASP A 38 -12.42 2.95 -2.63
N SER A 39 -12.13 4.25 -2.67
CA SER A 39 -10.76 4.73 -2.74
C SER A 39 -10.17 4.87 -1.33
N HIS A 40 -9.08 4.16 -1.05
CA HIS A 40 -8.40 4.25 0.25
C HIS A 40 -6.90 3.98 0.17
N TRP A 41 -6.18 4.42 1.20
CA TRP A 41 -4.75 4.16 1.37
C TRP A 41 -4.53 2.80 2.03
N ILE A 42 -3.97 1.84 1.31
CA ILE A 42 -3.70 0.49 1.82
C ILE A 42 -2.25 0.34 2.22
N THR A 43 -2.04 -0.09 3.45
CA THR A 43 -0.73 -0.25 4.05
C THR A 43 -0.10 -1.61 3.76
N ASN A 44 1.23 -1.68 3.79
CA ASN A 44 1.98 -2.94 3.71
C ASN A 44 1.51 -4.01 4.71
N ARG A 45 1.18 -3.59 5.96
CA ARG A 45 0.69 -4.50 7.00
C ARG A 45 -0.68 -5.10 6.64
N GLN A 46 -1.58 -4.32 6.06
CA GLN A 46 -2.89 -4.80 5.62
C GLN A 46 -2.75 -5.79 4.46
N ILE A 47 -1.85 -5.54 3.51
CA ILE A 47 -1.58 -6.47 2.38
C ILE A 47 -1.07 -7.81 2.90
N GLU A 48 -0.11 -7.81 3.83
CA GLU A 48 0.42 -9.03 4.42
C GLU A 48 -0.63 -9.77 5.26
N ALA A 49 -1.42 -9.04 6.06
CA ALA A 49 -2.50 -9.63 6.84
C ALA A 49 -3.54 -10.32 5.92
N ALA A 50 -3.95 -9.66 4.84
CA ALA A 50 -4.86 -10.21 3.86
C ALA A 50 -4.28 -11.46 3.16
N ARG A 51 -3.00 -11.43 2.77
CA ARG A 51 -2.31 -12.59 2.18
C ARG A 51 -2.28 -13.77 3.13
N ILE A 52 -1.94 -13.55 4.39
CA ILE A 52 -1.88 -14.61 5.40
C ILE A 52 -3.28 -15.20 5.63
N ALA A 53 -4.31 -14.37 5.75
CA ALA A 53 -5.70 -14.83 5.92
C ALA A 53 -6.15 -15.70 4.74
N MET A 54 -5.95 -15.26 3.49
CA MET A 54 -6.32 -16.02 2.29
C MET A 54 -5.57 -17.36 2.20
N THR A 55 -4.25 -17.33 2.39
CA THR A 55 -3.42 -18.56 2.30
C THR A 55 -3.72 -19.57 3.41
N ARG A 56 -4.07 -19.11 4.62
CA ARG A 56 -4.51 -19.98 5.71
C ARG A 56 -5.87 -20.61 5.41
N TYR A 57 -6.82 -19.84 4.92
CA TYR A 57 -8.15 -20.35 4.57
C TYR A 57 -8.09 -21.44 3.50
N MET A 58 -7.24 -21.27 2.50
CA MET A 58 -7.02 -22.26 1.44
C MET A 58 -6.14 -23.45 1.86
N LYS A 59 -5.74 -23.55 3.14
CA LYS A 59 -4.80 -24.55 3.66
C LYS A 59 -3.48 -24.63 2.86
N ARG A 60 -3.00 -23.46 2.39
CA ARG A 60 -1.83 -23.31 1.49
C ARG A 60 -1.97 -24.00 0.13
N GLY A 61 -3.17 -24.43 -0.24
CA GLY A 61 -3.48 -24.89 -1.60
C GLY A 61 -3.72 -23.71 -2.54
N GLY A 62 -3.26 -23.82 -3.79
CA GLY A 62 -3.48 -22.81 -4.82
C GLY A 62 -2.45 -21.67 -4.84
N LYS A 63 -2.61 -20.78 -5.83
CA LYS A 63 -1.73 -19.62 -6.05
C LYS A 63 -2.50 -18.33 -5.82
N VAL A 64 -1.92 -17.41 -5.06
CA VAL A 64 -2.48 -16.08 -4.77
C VAL A 64 -1.59 -15.02 -5.40
N TRP A 65 -2.19 -14.13 -6.20
CA TRP A 65 -1.49 -13.01 -6.83
C TRP A 65 -1.83 -11.70 -6.13
N ILE A 66 -0.81 -10.93 -5.77
CA ILE A 66 -0.97 -9.59 -5.22
C ILE A 66 -0.67 -8.59 -6.34
N LYS A 67 -1.69 -7.84 -6.76
CA LYS A 67 -1.57 -6.86 -7.87
C LYS A 67 -1.20 -5.43 -7.40
N ILE A 68 -1.04 -5.21 -6.10
CA ILE A 68 -0.73 -3.90 -5.51
C ILE A 68 0.64 -3.94 -4.82
N PHE A 69 1.46 -2.90 -4.99
CA PHE A 69 2.79 -2.83 -4.39
C PHE A 69 3.05 -1.47 -3.74
N PRO A 70 3.41 -1.42 -2.44
CA PRO A 70 3.70 -0.19 -1.70
C PRO A 70 4.97 0.53 -2.19
N HIS A 71 4.79 1.50 -3.09
CA HIS A 71 5.84 2.37 -3.63
C HIS A 71 5.95 3.69 -2.89
N LYS A 72 4.84 4.23 -2.34
CA LYS A 72 4.84 5.58 -1.78
C LYS A 72 5.35 5.62 -0.33
N SER A 73 6.32 6.50 -0.09
CA SER A 73 6.87 6.75 1.24
C SER A 73 5.99 7.70 2.07
N TYR A 74 5.82 7.41 3.36
CA TYR A 74 5.08 8.25 4.30
C TYR A 74 5.99 8.76 5.41
N THR A 75 5.84 10.04 5.75
CA THR A 75 6.64 10.72 6.79
C THR A 75 5.74 11.22 7.90
N ALA A 76 6.16 11.05 9.15
CA ALA A 76 5.53 11.67 10.31
C ALA A 76 6.58 12.28 11.25
N LYS A 77 6.17 13.26 12.05
CA LYS A 77 6.99 13.83 13.12
C LYS A 77 6.86 12.97 14.38
N ALA A 78 7.85 13.07 15.26
CA ALA A 78 7.79 12.43 16.56
C ALA A 78 6.68 13.04 17.43
N ILE A 79 6.19 12.25 18.38
CA ILE A 79 5.20 12.67 19.35
C ILE A 79 5.82 13.75 20.25
N GLY A 80 5.05 14.81 20.55
CA GLY A 80 5.49 15.90 21.43
C GLY A 80 6.29 17.04 20.76
N VAL A 81 6.55 16.95 19.45
CA VAL A 81 7.28 18.01 18.72
C VAL A 81 6.31 19.04 18.15
N ARG A 82 6.62 20.33 18.35
CA ARG A 82 5.86 21.45 17.77
C ARG A 82 5.92 21.47 16.22
N MET A 83 4.99 22.20 15.62
CA MET A 83 5.02 22.47 14.17
C MET A 83 6.24 23.36 13.81
N GLY A 84 6.73 23.30 12.55
CA GLY A 84 7.99 23.93 12.13
C GLY A 84 9.15 22.94 11.86
N SER A 85 10.37 23.43 11.62
CA SER A 85 11.60 22.62 11.45
C SER A 85 11.60 21.56 10.33
N GLY A 86 10.80 21.77 9.29
CA GLY A 86 10.79 20.93 8.09
C GLY A 86 10.04 19.59 8.22
N LYS A 87 10.30 18.69 7.28
CA LYS A 87 9.59 17.41 7.11
C LYS A 87 10.24 16.31 7.95
N GLY A 88 9.41 15.52 8.65
CA GLY A 88 9.84 14.41 9.50
C GLY A 88 10.60 13.33 8.73
N ALA A 89 11.27 12.45 9.49
CA ALA A 89 11.96 11.31 8.92
C ALA A 89 10.98 10.35 8.21
N THR A 90 11.43 9.75 7.11
CA THR A 90 10.76 8.60 6.53
C THR A 90 10.96 7.45 7.51
N GLN A 91 9.88 7.01 8.14
CA GLN A 91 9.97 6.04 9.22
C GLN A 91 10.60 4.73 8.72
N PRO A 92 11.65 4.21 9.39
CA PRO A 92 12.27 2.96 9.00
C PRO A 92 11.32 1.81 9.36
N SER A 93 11.07 0.92 8.39
CA SER A 93 10.45 -0.42 8.43
C SER A 93 9.12 -0.65 9.21
N GLY A 94 8.64 0.28 10.03
CA GLY A 94 7.45 0.10 10.86
C GLY A 94 6.23 0.85 10.34
N ALA A 95 6.40 1.93 9.61
CA ALA A 95 5.28 2.76 9.16
C ALA A 95 4.69 2.25 7.85
N PRO A 96 3.37 2.38 7.66
CA PRO A 96 2.74 1.93 6.46
C PRO A 96 3.27 2.72 5.25
N PHE A 97 3.97 2.05 4.33
CA PHE A 97 4.06 2.50 2.95
C PHE A 97 2.67 2.29 2.34
N PRO A 98 1.89 3.36 2.13
CA PRO A 98 0.51 3.22 1.75
C PRO A 98 0.36 3.34 0.23
N GLU A 99 -0.32 2.37 -0.36
CA GLU A 99 -0.76 2.43 -1.75
C GLU A 99 -2.11 3.11 -1.87
N PRO A 100 -2.26 4.09 -2.78
CA PRO A 100 -3.58 4.59 -3.08
C PRO A 100 -4.32 3.61 -3.99
N ILE A 101 -5.35 2.97 -3.47
CA ILE A 101 -6.33 2.28 -4.32
C ILE A 101 -7.39 3.29 -4.72
N ARG A 102 -7.71 3.29 -6.01
CA ARG A 102 -8.79 4.11 -6.57
C ARG A 102 -9.90 3.19 -7.04
N THR A 103 -11.12 3.69 -7.00
CA THR A 103 -12.28 2.99 -7.54
C THR A 103 -12.15 2.84 -9.05
N PRO A 104 -12.66 1.75 -9.64
CA PRO A 104 -12.79 1.63 -11.09
C PRO A 104 -13.64 2.75 -11.68
#